data_AF-A0A1V5BHH4-F1
#
_entry.id   AF-A0A1V5BHH4-F1
#
_cell.length_a   1.000
_cell.length_b   1.000
_cell.length_c   1.000
_cell.angle_alpha   90.00
_cell.angle_beta   90.00
_cell.angle_gamma   90.00
#
_symmetry.space_group_name_H-M   'P 1'
#
loop_
_entity.id
_entity.type
_entity.pdbx_description
1 polymer ?
#
loop_
_entity_poly.entity_id
_entity_poly.type
_entity_poly.pdbx_seq_one_letter_code
_entity_poly.pdbx_strand_id
1 'polypeptide(L)'
;MKKYLLLLLFLLCLISPVNASAEHFYLNESNNGDELFVQEGQSLELALDSNSSTGYSWIYQAEPDTNIMEMTGHGYQDKQAIEAPTIVGAGGKEHWFYKASRPGTTTISLCYARPWESKMPEKTFTVKVNVLPQVKVLFDQKVLEFDVPPIIENGYALVPLRAIFEAAGAKVDWLPETQTVVATKDNTIVKFTVGNDIAYINGTDVKLEAPSQIIGNRTMVPLQFIGEALGYKVEWDNNNNTINICL
;
A
#
# COMPACT_ATOMS: atom_id res chain seq x y z
N MET A 1 43.00 -39.15 -26.61
CA MET A 1 41.84 -38.87 -27.49
C MET A 1 40.60 -38.98 -26.61
N LYS A 2 39.75 -37.99 -26.33
CA LYS A 2 39.40 -36.74 -27.01
C LYS A 2 39.24 -35.60 -25.99
N LYS A 3 39.46 -34.38 -26.51
CA LYS A 3 39.47 -33.05 -25.89
C LYS A 3 38.18 -32.72 -25.12
N TYR A 4 38.37 -32.11 -23.94
CA TYR A 4 37.38 -31.28 -23.26
C TYR A 4 37.01 -30.09 -24.16
N LEU A 5 35.73 -29.90 -24.46
CA LEU A 5 35.20 -28.65 -25.00
C LEU A 5 34.34 -28.00 -23.92
N LEU A 6 34.90 -26.95 -23.34
CA LEU A 6 34.31 -26.04 -22.38
C LEU A 6 33.24 -25.21 -23.14
N LEU A 7 31.94 -25.45 -22.89
CA LEU A 7 30.89 -24.51 -23.33
C LEU A 7 30.49 -23.66 -22.12
N LEU A 8 31.07 -22.47 -22.08
CA LEU A 8 30.86 -21.44 -21.07
C LEU A 8 29.60 -20.66 -21.48
N LEU A 9 28.42 -21.16 -21.12
CA LEU A 9 27.16 -20.41 -21.24
C LEU A 9 27.07 -19.46 -20.04
N PHE A 10 27.55 -18.23 -20.24
CA PHE A 10 27.15 -17.08 -19.43
C PHE A 10 25.65 -16.88 -19.63
N LEU A 11 24.84 -17.55 -18.81
CA LEU A 11 23.47 -17.12 -18.59
C LEU A 11 23.59 -15.83 -17.77
N LEU A 12 23.56 -14.69 -18.45
CA LEU A 12 23.28 -13.40 -17.81
C LEU A 12 21.89 -13.56 -17.20
N CYS A 13 21.86 -13.99 -15.95
CA CYS A 13 20.70 -13.81 -15.10
C CYS A 13 20.57 -12.29 -14.99
N LEU A 14 19.66 -11.71 -15.78
CA LEU A 14 19.11 -10.40 -15.46
C LEU A 14 18.48 -10.58 -14.09
N ILE A 15 19.26 -10.29 -13.06
CA ILE A 15 18.74 -10.00 -11.74
C ILE A 15 17.96 -8.72 -11.96
N SER A 16 16.70 -8.85 -12.37
CA SER A 16 15.73 -7.79 -12.18
C SER A 16 15.88 -7.39 -10.72
N PRO A 17 16.14 -6.11 -10.40
CA PRO A 17 16.11 -5.71 -9.01
C PRO A 17 14.71 -6.06 -8.49
N VAL A 18 14.66 -7.05 -7.61
CA VAL A 18 13.59 -7.17 -6.64
C VAL A 18 13.68 -5.88 -5.83
N ASN A 19 12.89 -4.88 -6.18
CA ASN A 19 12.46 -3.83 -5.27
C ASN A 19 11.32 -3.00 -5.87
N ALA A 20 10.42 -2.59 -4.97
CA ALA A 20 9.19 -1.83 -5.16
C ALA A 20 7.97 -2.65 -5.63
N SER A 21 7.41 -3.46 -4.73
CA SER A 21 5.98 -3.77 -4.81
C SER A 21 5.21 -2.47 -4.59
N ALA A 22 4.88 -1.75 -5.67
CA ALA A 22 3.78 -0.80 -5.65
C ALA A 22 2.53 -1.59 -5.29
N GLU A 23 2.01 -1.43 -4.07
CA GLU A 23 0.72 -2.03 -3.73
C GLU A 23 -0.32 -1.58 -4.75
N HIS A 24 -0.95 -2.56 -5.39
CA HIS A 24 -1.98 -2.36 -6.37
C HIS A 24 -3.33 -2.62 -5.72
N PHE A 25 -4.17 -1.60 -5.65
CA PHE A 25 -5.52 -1.74 -5.13
C PHE A 25 -6.43 -2.24 -6.24
N TYR A 26 -7.22 -3.26 -5.93
CA TYR A 26 -8.22 -3.79 -6.86
C TYR A 26 -9.61 -3.56 -6.29
N LEU A 27 -10.45 -2.84 -7.05
CA LEU A 27 -11.84 -2.56 -6.70
C LEU A 27 -12.78 -3.24 -7.69
N ASN A 28 -13.92 -3.65 -7.16
CA ASN A 28 -15.06 -4.14 -7.93
C ASN A 28 -16.37 -3.62 -7.33
N GLU A 29 -17.51 -4.13 -7.79
CA GLU A 29 -18.85 -3.72 -7.35
C GLU A 29 -19.07 -3.80 -5.84
N SER A 30 -18.38 -4.71 -5.13
CA SER A 30 -18.49 -4.83 -3.67
C SER A 30 -18.00 -3.59 -2.93
N ASN A 31 -17.18 -2.76 -3.57
CA ASN A 31 -16.60 -1.56 -2.98
C ASN A 31 -17.45 -0.30 -3.21
N ASN A 32 -18.67 -0.45 -3.73
CA ASN A 32 -19.55 0.68 -4.00
C ASN A 32 -20.00 1.35 -2.69
N GLY A 33 -19.67 2.63 -2.56
CA GLY A 33 -19.91 3.45 -1.37
C GLY A 33 -18.74 3.50 -0.39
N ASP A 34 -17.66 2.75 -0.64
CA ASP A 34 -16.52 2.69 0.25
C ASP A 34 -15.69 3.99 0.24
N GLU A 35 -14.91 4.14 1.30
CA GLU A 35 -13.83 5.10 1.40
C GLU A 35 -12.49 4.36 1.38
N LEU A 36 -11.71 4.60 0.32
CA LEU A 36 -10.41 3.99 0.10
C LEU A 36 -9.30 4.96 0.52
N PHE A 37 -8.29 4.43 1.20
CA PHE A 37 -7.06 5.16 1.53
C PHE A 37 -5.91 4.55 0.73
N VAL A 38 -5.25 5.39 -0.07
CA VAL A 38 -4.05 5.04 -0.85
C VAL A 38 -2.96 6.07 -0.56
N GLN A 39 -1.71 5.74 -0.87
CA GLN A 39 -0.60 6.67 -0.81
C GLN A 39 -0.23 7.19 -2.19
N GLU A 40 0.33 8.39 -2.22
CA GLU A 40 0.94 8.96 -3.41
C GLU A 40 1.91 7.95 -4.07
N GLY A 41 1.76 7.77 -5.38
CA GLY A 41 2.52 6.81 -6.19
C GLY A 41 1.86 5.44 -6.34
N GLN A 42 0.91 5.05 -5.48
CA GLN A 42 0.22 3.77 -5.59
C GLN A 42 -0.76 3.73 -6.77
N SER A 43 -1.06 2.52 -7.25
CA SER A 43 -1.94 2.30 -8.39
C SER A 43 -3.25 1.64 -7.97
N LEU A 44 -4.30 1.94 -8.70
CA LEU A 44 -5.67 1.46 -8.46
C LEU A 44 -6.24 0.90 -9.77
N GLU A 45 -6.70 -0.35 -9.74
CA GLU A 45 -7.53 -0.93 -10.78
C GLU A 45 -8.97 -1.00 -10.29
N LEU A 46 -9.89 -0.46 -11.08
CA LEU A 46 -11.32 -0.63 -10.91
C LEU A 46 -11.84 -1.50 -12.05
N ALA A 47 -12.49 -2.61 -11.72
CA ALA A 47 -13.01 -3.55 -12.70
C ALA A 47 -14.50 -3.85 -12.46
N LEU A 48 -15.36 -3.30 -13.31
CA LEU A 48 -16.81 -3.40 -13.20
C LEU A 48 -17.38 -4.27 -14.32
N ASP A 49 -18.33 -5.14 -14.00
CA ASP A 49 -19.06 -5.95 -14.96
C ASP A 49 -19.76 -5.04 -15.98
N SER A 50 -19.57 -5.35 -17.25
CA SER A 50 -20.15 -4.62 -18.38
C SER A 50 -20.48 -5.56 -19.53
N ASN A 51 -21.58 -5.30 -20.23
CA ASN A 51 -21.96 -6.04 -21.42
C ASN A 51 -22.10 -5.10 -22.61
N SER A 52 -21.01 -4.97 -23.36
CA SER A 52 -20.91 -4.08 -24.52
C SER A 52 -21.90 -4.41 -25.65
N SER A 53 -22.43 -5.65 -25.72
CA SER A 53 -23.40 -6.03 -26.74
C SER A 53 -24.81 -5.49 -26.49
N THR A 54 -25.07 -4.89 -25.32
CA THR A 54 -26.39 -4.37 -24.92
C THR A 54 -26.57 -2.88 -25.19
N GLY A 55 -25.49 -2.21 -25.60
CA GLY A 55 -25.39 -0.77 -25.76
C GLY A 55 -25.21 0.02 -24.45
N TYR A 56 -25.17 -0.66 -23.31
CA TYR A 56 -24.82 -0.04 -22.03
C TYR A 56 -23.30 0.07 -21.88
N SER A 57 -22.85 1.11 -21.18
CA SER A 57 -21.46 1.29 -20.77
C SER A 57 -21.42 2.08 -19.47
N TRP A 58 -20.30 2.00 -18.74
CA TRP A 58 -20.08 2.85 -17.58
C TRP A 58 -19.60 4.24 -18.03
N ILE A 59 -20.25 5.26 -17.49
CA ILE A 59 -20.00 6.66 -17.85
C ILE A 59 -19.70 7.42 -16.56
N TYR A 60 -18.73 8.32 -16.57
CA TYR A 60 -18.48 9.18 -15.43
C TYR A 60 -19.69 10.08 -15.15
N GLN A 61 -20.22 9.95 -13.95
CA GLN A 61 -21.11 10.94 -13.36
C GLN A 61 -20.30 12.08 -12.70
N ALA A 62 -19.15 11.73 -12.12
CA ALA A 62 -18.13 12.68 -11.69
C ALA A 62 -16.75 12.04 -11.91
N GLU A 63 -15.91 12.70 -12.69
CA GLU A 63 -14.52 12.32 -12.89
C GLU A 63 -13.70 12.66 -11.64
N PRO A 64 -12.70 11.83 -11.27
CA PRO A 64 -11.78 12.18 -10.21
C PRO A 64 -10.94 13.42 -10.61
N ASP A 65 -10.57 14.24 -9.63
CA ASP A 65 -9.59 15.32 -9.83
C ASP A 65 -8.27 14.72 -10.33
N THR A 66 -7.94 15.03 -11.58
CA THR A 66 -6.74 14.55 -12.29
C THR A 66 -5.43 14.96 -11.63
N ASN A 67 -5.41 16.01 -10.81
CA ASN A 67 -4.23 16.38 -10.03
C ASN A 67 -3.99 15.41 -8.86
N ILE A 68 -5.05 14.82 -8.31
CA ILE A 68 -5.00 13.91 -7.16
C ILE A 68 -4.88 12.46 -7.65
N MET A 69 -5.65 12.10 -8.69
CA MET A 69 -5.71 10.75 -9.23
C MET A 69 -5.77 10.79 -10.77
N GLU A 70 -4.69 10.36 -11.40
CA GLU A 70 -4.54 10.32 -12.85
C GLU A 70 -5.02 8.98 -13.40
N MET A 71 -5.90 8.98 -14.41
CA MET A 71 -6.24 7.76 -15.14
C MET A 71 -5.12 7.40 -16.12
N THR A 72 -4.49 6.24 -15.92
CA THR A 72 -3.37 5.75 -16.73
C THR A 72 -3.81 4.77 -17.82
N GLY A 73 -5.04 4.25 -17.75
CA GLY A 73 -5.60 3.37 -18.76
C GLY A 73 -7.08 3.09 -18.58
N HIS A 74 -7.74 2.70 -19.67
CA HIS A 74 -9.13 2.25 -19.68
C HIS A 74 -9.30 1.21 -20.80
N GLY A 75 -10.05 0.15 -20.54
CA GLY A 75 -10.29 -0.90 -21.53
C GLY A 75 -11.39 -1.87 -21.15
N TYR A 76 -11.85 -2.65 -22.13
CA TYR A 76 -12.83 -3.70 -21.94
C TYR A 76 -12.18 -5.07 -22.12
N GLN A 77 -12.50 -6.00 -21.23
CA GLN A 77 -12.07 -7.38 -21.30
C GLN A 77 -13.29 -8.31 -21.33
N ASP A 78 -13.44 -9.04 -22.44
CA ASP A 78 -14.43 -10.12 -22.55
C ASP A 78 -14.17 -11.20 -21.49
N LYS A 79 -15.24 -11.87 -21.05
CA LYS A 79 -15.14 -13.03 -20.16
C LYS A 79 -14.56 -14.23 -20.92
N GLN A 80 -13.24 -14.25 -21.09
CA GLN A 80 -12.53 -15.39 -21.67
C GLN A 80 -12.45 -16.51 -20.62
N ALA A 81 -13.09 -17.64 -20.90
CA ALA A 81 -12.63 -18.90 -20.33
C ALA A 81 -11.43 -19.35 -21.16
N ILE A 82 -10.32 -19.66 -20.50
CA ILE A 82 -9.00 -19.98 -21.10
C ILE A 82 -9.08 -21.13 -22.13
N GLU A 83 -10.18 -21.88 -22.21
CA GLU A 83 -10.36 -23.01 -23.12
C GLU A 83 -11.76 -23.11 -23.77
N ALA A 84 -12.58 -22.05 -23.79
CA ALA A 84 -13.91 -22.09 -24.41
C ALA A 84 -14.09 -21.02 -25.50
N PRO A 85 -14.86 -21.31 -26.58
CA PRO A 85 -15.17 -20.32 -27.60
C PRO A 85 -15.90 -19.12 -26.98
N THR A 86 -15.57 -17.92 -27.43
CA THR A 86 -16.25 -16.68 -27.07
C THR A 86 -17.74 -16.80 -27.40
N ILE A 87 -18.60 -16.70 -26.38
CA ILE A 87 -20.04 -16.72 -26.55
C ILE A 87 -20.47 -15.31 -26.99
N VAL A 88 -21.01 -15.19 -28.21
CA VAL A 88 -21.52 -13.91 -28.73
C VAL A 88 -22.58 -13.35 -27.79
N GLY A 89 -22.39 -12.11 -27.34
CA GLY A 89 -23.29 -11.40 -26.42
C GLY A 89 -23.05 -11.69 -24.93
N ALA A 90 -22.03 -12.48 -24.57
CA ALA A 90 -21.60 -12.58 -23.18
C ALA A 90 -21.00 -11.26 -22.70
N GLY A 91 -21.33 -10.88 -21.47
CA GLY A 91 -20.69 -9.74 -20.81
C GLY A 91 -19.23 -10.04 -20.43
N GLY A 92 -18.55 -8.99 -19.99
CA GLY A 92 -17.15 -8.94 -19.61
C GLY A 92 -16.99 -7.92 -18.49
N LYS A 93 -15.81 -7.28 -18.41
CA LYS A 93 -15.52 -6.20 -17.46
C LYS A 93 -14.95 -4.99 -18.18
N GLU A 94 -15.37 -3.80 -17.76
CA GLU A 94 -14.65 -2.55 -18.04
C GLU A 94 -13.65 -2.30 -16.91
N HIS A 95 -12.42 -1.96 -17.29
CA HIS A 95 -11.29 -1.74 -16.41
C HIS A 95 -10.82 -0.30 -16.53
N TRP A 96 -10.61 0.35 -15.39
CA TRP A 96 -9.92 1.62 -15.29
C TRP A 96 -8.68 1.44 -14.44
N PHE A 97 -7.58 2.01 -14.89
CA PHE A 97 -6.31 2.04 -14.17
C PHE A 97 -6.04 3.49 -13.79
N TYR A 98 -5.75 3.71 -12.51
CA TYR A 98 -5.42 5.01 -11.96
C TYR A 98 -4.09 4.96 -11.22
N LYS A 99 -3.44 6.11 -11.16
CA LYS A 99 -2.29 6.37 -10.30
C LYS A 99 -2.64 7.50 -9.34
N ALA A 100 -2.37 7.28 -8.06
CA ALA A 100 -2.47 8.32 -7.04
C ALA A 100 -1.32 9.30 -7.22
N SER A 101 -1.60 10.51 -7.70
CA SER A 101 -0.58 11.45 -8.15
C SER A 101 -0.23 12.50 -7.11
N ARG A 102 -1.19 12.95 -6.29
CA ARG A 102 -0.94 13.95 -5.23
C ARG A 102 -1.85 13.72 -4.03
N PRO A 103 -1.41 14.08 -2.81
CA PRO A 103 -2.24 14.01 -1.63
C PRO A 103 -3.50 14.86 -1.76
N GLY A 104 -4.63 14.32 -1.31
CA GLY A 104 -5.93 14.96 -1.38
C GLY A 104 -7.07 13.94 -1.42
N THR A 105 -8.29 14.44 -1.55
CA THR A 105 -9.48 13.61 -1.63
C THR A 105 -10.15 13.79 -2.99
N THR A 106 -10.52 12.69 -3.62
CA THR A 106 -11.24 12.67 -4.89
C THR A 106 -12.31 11.59 -4.88
N THR A 107 -13.23 11.62 -5.84
CA THR A 107 -14.30 10.63 -5.96
C THR A 107 -14.31 10.08 -7.38
N ILE A 108 -14.36 8.76 -7.51
CA ILE A 108 -14.68 8.10 -8.77
C ILE A 108 -16.18 7.81 -8.72
N SER A 109 -16.97 8.44 -9.59
CA SER A 109 -18.41 8.19 -9.67
C SER A 109 -18.81 7.84 -11.10
N LEU A 110 -19.33 6.63 -11.28
CA LEU A 110 -19.72 6.04 -12.56
C LEU A 110 -21.19 5.64 -12.52
N CYS A 111 -21.87 5.73 -13.66
CA CYS A 111 -23.21 5.20 -13.85
C CYS A 111 -23.26 4.31 -15.09
N TYR A 112 -24.00 3.21 -15.01
CA TYR A 112 -24.14 2.24 -16.09
C TYR A 112 -25.42 2.55 -16.86
N ALA A 113 -25.27 3.09 -18.06
CA ALA A 113 -26.37 3.59 -18.86
C ALA A 113 -26.08 3.45 -20.36
N ARG A 114 -27.11 3.61 -21.18
CA ARG A 114 -26.96 3.82 -22.62
C ARG A 114 -26.71 5.32 -22.86
N PRO A 115 -25.56 5.74 -23.40
CA PRO A 115 -25.21 7.16 -23.55
C PRO A 115 -26.24 8.00 -24.31
N TRP A 116 -27.06 7.36 -25.17
CA TRP A 116 -28.07 7.99 -26.00
C TRP A 116 -29.50 7.95 -25.43
N GLU A 117 -29.72 7.36 -24.25
CA GLU A 117 -31.04 7.20 -23.64
C GLU A 117 -31.17 8.08 -22.38
N SER A 118 -32.15 8.98 -22.35
CA SER A 118 -32.43 9.83 -21.18
C SER A 118 -33.27 9.10 -20.13
N LYS A 119 -32.75 7.98 -19.60
CA LYS A 119 -33.36 7.21 -18.50
C LYS A 119 -32.42 7.15 -17.30
N MET A 120 -33.00 6.80 -16.13
CA MET A 120 -32.22 6.54 -14.93
C MET A 120 -31.19 5.43 -15.20
N PRO A 121 -29.96 5.56 -14.67
CA PRO A 121 -28.94 4.54 -14.86
C PRO A 121 -29.36 3.22 -14.21
N GLU A 122 -28.98 2.10 -14.83
CA GLU A 122 -29.30 0.76 -14.31
C GLU A 122 -28.52 0.47 -13.03
N LYS A 123 -27.27 0.93 -12.97
CA LYS A 123 -26.35 0.76 -11.84
C LYS A 123 -25.53 2.02 -11.63
N THR A 124 -25.02 2.19 -10.43
CA THR A 124 -24.06 3.24 -10.08
C THR A 124 -22.93 2.64 -9.28
N PHE A 125 -21.74 3.19 -9.46
CA PHE A 125 -20.57 2.89 -8.65
C PHE A 125 -20.00 4.20 -8.15
N THR A 126 -19.70 4.32 -6.88
CA THR A 126 -19.03 5.48 -6.31
C THR A 126 -18.05 5.03 -5.25
N VAL A 127 -16.83 5.53 -5.29
CA VAL A 127 -15.83 5.32 -4.25
C VAL A 127 -15.15 6.65 -3.96
N LYS A 128 -15.02 6.99 -2.69
CA LYS A 128 -14.23 8.13 -2.24
C LYS A 128 -12.80 7.66 -2.05
N VAL A 129 -11.84 8.34 -2.68
CA VAL A 129 -10.42 7.99 -2.57
C VAL A 129 -9.68 9.12 -1.87
N ASN A 130 -9.05 8.78 -0.75
CA ASN A 130 -8.13 9.66 -0.04
C ASN A 130 -6.70 9.25 -0.35
N VAL A 131 -6.00 10.11 -1.07
CA VAL A 131 -4.57 9.98 -1.34
C VAL A 131 -3.81 10.63 -0.19
N LEU A 132 -3.07 9.83 0.55
CA LEU A 132 -2.19 10.24 1.63
C LEU A 132 -0.79 10.53 1.07
N PRO A 133 -0.02 11.45 1.67
CA PRO A 133 1.38 11.65 1.31
C PRO A 133 2.19 10.38 1.59
N GLN A 134 3.17 10.12 0.73
CA GLN A 134 4.17 9.10 1.02
C GLN A 134 5.11 9.64 2.10
N VAL A 135 5.11 8.98 3.25
CA VAL A 135 6.00 9.35 4.36
C VAL A 135 7.38 8.74 4.12
N LYS A 136 8.40 9.59 4.03
CA LYS A 136 9.81 9.15 3.94
C LYS A 136 10.42 9.08 5.33
N VAL A 137 11.26 8.09 5.59
CA VAL A 137 12.02 7.99 6.83
C VAL A 137 13.50 8.04 6.50
N LEU A 138 14.23 8.95 7.13
CA LEU A 138 15.67 9.02 7.08
C LEU A 138 16.21 8.55 8.43
N PHE A 139 17.07 7.54 8.40
CA PHE A 139 17.83 7.09 9.56
C PHE A 139 19.29 7.50 9.36
N ASP A 140 19.80 8.37 10.24
CA ASP A 140 21.14 8.98 10.11
C ASP A 140 21.39 9.53 8.69
N GLN A 141 20.44 10.33 8.19
CA GLN A 141 20.43 10.96 6.85
C GLN A 141 20.28 10.01 5.65
N LYS A 142 20.17 8.70 5.88
CA LYS A 142 19.95 7.72 4.81
C LYS A 142 18.47 7.37 4.71
N VAL A 143 17.93 7.41 3.49
CA VAL A 143 16.55 6.96 3.25
C VAL A 143 16.44 5.48 3.63
N LEU A 144 15.46 5.18 4.48
CA LEU A 144 15.09 3.83 4.87
C LEU A 144 13.92 3.38 4.00
N GLU A 145 14.15 2.33 3.22
CA GLU A 145 13.13 1.73 2.36
C GLU A 145 12.29 0.73 3.15
N PHE A 146 10.99 0.69 2.86
CA PHE A 146 10.06 -0.23 3.49
C PHE A 146 9.29 -1.01 2.44
N ASP A 147 9.02 -2.27 2.73
CA ASP A 147 8.12 -3.10 1.93
C ASP A 147 6.64 -2.82 2.22
N VAL A 148 6.32 -2.43 3.45
CA VAL A 148 5.05 -1.81 3.83
C VAL A 148 5.35 -0.37 4.22
N PRO A 149 4.80 0.64 3.51
CA PRO A 149 5.14 2.03 3.78
C PRO A 149 4.63 2.48 5.16
N PRO A 150 5.27 3.49 5.78
CA PRO A 150 4.71 4.13 6.95
C PRO A 150 3.35 4.76 6.64
N ILE A 151 2.44 4.73 7.60
CA ILE A 151 1.10 5.31 7.46
C ILE A 151 0.85 6.37 8.52
N ILE A 152 -0.14 7.23 8.28
CA ILE A 152 -0.65 8.14 9.30
C ILE A 152 -2.04 7.64 9.68
N GLU A 153 -2.22 7.23 10.93
CA GLU A 153 -3.50 6.78 11.46
C GLU A 153 -3.84 7.55 12.73
N ASN A 154 -5.06 8.12 12.79
CA ASN A 154 -5.53 8.92 13.92
C ASN A 154 -4.58 10.06 14.35
N GLY A 155 -3.82 10.61 13.39
CA GLY A 155 -2.83 11.66 13.65
C GLY A 155 -1.45 11.15 14.07
N TYR A 156 -1.25 9.84 14.21
CA TYR A 156 0.03 9.23 14.57
C TYR A 156 0.69 8.58 13.35
N ALA A 157 1.98 8.87 13.16
CA ALA A 157 2.80 8.18 12.17
C ALA A 157 3.16 6.78 12.69
N LEU A 158 2.68 5.74 12.01
CA LEU A 158 2.98 4.36 12.29
C LEU A 158 4.00 3.83 11.28
N VAL A 159 5.05 3.21 11.77
CA VAL A 159 6.20 2.78 10.97
C VAL A 159 6.52 1.30 11.20
N PRO A 160 7.05 0.57 10.20
CA PRO A 160 7.51 -0.80 10.40
C PRO A 160 8.66 -0.86 11.41
N LEU A 161 8.39 -1.41 12.60
CA LEU A 161 9.34 -1.39 13.71
C LEU A 161 10.68 -2.05 13.35
N ARG A 162 10.62 -3.25 12.75
CA ARG A 162 11.82 -4.06 12.50
C ARG A 162 12.86 -3.31 11.67
N ALA A 163 12.43 -2.65 10.58
CA ALA A 163 13.34 -1.94 9.69
C ALA A 163 14.12 -0.84 10.43
N ILE A 164 13.46 -0.08 11.30
CA ILE A 164 14.09 1.01 12.03
C ILE A 164 15.00 0.49 13.15
N PHE A 165 14.55 -0.52 13.89
CA PHE A 165 15.33 -1.13 14.97
C PHE A 165 16.59 -1.83 14.42
N GLU A 166 16.47 -2.57 13.32
CA GLU A 166 17.63 -3.20 12.66
C GLU A 166 18.58 -2.16 12.06
N ALA A 167 18.06 -1.08 11.45
CA ALA A 167 18.89 0.04 11.00
C ALA A 167 19.67 0.69 12.16
N ALA A 168 19.08 0.72 13.36
CA ALA A 168 19.72 1.17 14.58
C ALA A 168 20.68 0.14 15.21
N GLY A 169 20.85 -1.04 14.62
CA GLY A 169 21.71 -2.11 15.11
C GLY A 169 21.09 -3.03 16.17
N ALA A 170 19.78 -2.95 16.39
CA ALA A 170 19.07 -3.85 17.31
C ALA A 170 18.74 -5.20 16.64
N LYS A 171 18.71 -6.27 17.44
CA LYS A 171 18.13 -7.57 17.06
C LYS A 171 16.67 -7.60 17.45
N VAL A 172 15.79 -8.03 16.53
CA VAL A 172 14.34 -8.08 16.74
C VAL A 172 13.82 -9.51 16.63
N ASP A 173 13.29 -10.05 17.72
CA ASP A 173 12.66 -11.36 17.82
C ASP A 173 11.12 -11.23 17.89
N TRP A 174 10.43 -12.16 17.22
CA TRP A 174 8.96 -12.27 17.26
C TRP A 174 8.55 -13.55 17.96
N LEU A 175 7.71 -13.43 18.98
CA LEU A 175 7.12 -14.54 19.73
C LEU A 175 5.66 -14.71 19.27
N PRO A 176 5.36 -15.66 18.35
CA PRO A 176 4.05 -15.76 17.72
C PRO A 176 2.94 -16.18 18.68
N GLU A 177 3.25 -17.00 19.69
CA GLU A 177 2.27 -17.51 20.66
C GLU A 177 1.60 -16.40 21.47
N THR A 178 2.34 -15.33 21.75
CA THR A 178 1.88 -14.20 22.55
C THR A 178 1.79 -12.91 21.75
N GLN A 179 2.04 -12.97 20.43
CA GLN A 179 2.15 -11.81 19.55
C GLN A 179 3.07 -10.70 20.12
N THR A 180 4.21 -11.13 20.67
CA THR A 180 5.13 -10.24 21.38
C THR A 180 6.37 -9.98 20.52
N VAL A 181 6.74 -8.70 20.42
CA VAL A 181 8.04 -8.29 19.91
C VAL A 181 9.01 -8.15 21.08
N VAL A 182 10.22 -8.66 20.90
CA VAL A 182 11.36 -8.39 21.77
C VAL A 182 12.50 -7.84 20.92
N ALA A 183 12.90 -6.60 21.16
CA ALA A 183 14.07 -6.01 20.52
C ALA A 183 15.18 -5.77 21.53
N THR A 184 16.42 -6.03 21.11
CA THR A 184 17.61 -5.93 21.97
C THR A 184 18.71 -5.16 21.26
N LYS A 185 19.25 -4.14 21.92
CA LYS A 185 20.40 -3.36 21.46
C LYS A 185 21.29 -3.07 22.66
N ASP A 186 22.52 -3.55 22.64
CA ASP A 186 23.45 -3.45 23.77
C ASP A 186 22.79 -3.96 25.07
N ASN A 187 22.58 -3.07 26.05
CA ASN A 187 21.92 -3.37 27.33
C ASN A 187 20.44 -2.98 27.36
N THR A 188 19.89 -2.48 26.25
CA THR A 188 18.50 -2.04 26.15
C THR A 188 17.62 -3.17 25.62
N ILE A 189 16.58 -3.50 26.37
CA ILE A 189 15.56 -4.49 26.01
C ILE A 189 14.23 -3.76 25.86
N VAL A 190 13.63 -3.88 24.69
CA VAL A 190 12.32 -3.33 24.36
C VAL A 190 11.37 -4.49 24.14
N LYS A 191 10.24 -4.50 24.84
CA LYS A 191 9.24 -5.57 24.75
C LYS A 191 7.84 -5.00 24.69
N PHE A 192 7.02 -5.46 23.75
CA PHE A 192 5.60 -5.12 23.72
C PHE A 192 4.79 -6.21 23.03
N THR A 193 3.50 -6.26 23.36
CA THR A 193 2.53 -7.15 22.71
C THR A 193 1.71 -6.32 21.74
N VAL A 194 1.54 -6.84 20.53
CA VAL A 194 0.73 -6.18 19.48
C VAL A 194 -0.69 -5.96 19.98
N GLY A 195 -1.27 -4.80 19.66
CA GLY A 195 -2.61 -4.38 20.07
C GLY A 195 -2.69 -3.73 21.45
N ASN A 196 -1.61 -3.79 22.24
CA ASN A 196 -1.55 -3.14 23.53
C ASN A 196 -1.02 -1.69 23.42
N ASP A 197 -1.44 -0.82 24.33
CA ASP A 197 -0.96 0.57 24.44
C ASP A 197 0.21 0.71 25.42
N ILE A 198 0.70 -0.40 26.00
CA ILE A 198 1.85 -0.44 26.90
C ILE A 198 2.97 -1.27 26.28
N ALA A 199 4.14 -0.66 26.22
CA ALA A 199 5.43 -1.28 25.96
C ALA A 199 6.30 -1.27 27.22
N TYR A 200 7.43 -1.98 27.17
CA TYR A 200 8.40 -2.03 28.24
C TYR A 200 9.79 -1.73 27.70
N ILE A 201 10.50 -0.79 28.32
CA ILE A 201 11.93 -0.52 28.07
C ILE A 201 12.68 -0.86 29.35
N ASN A 202 13.57 -1.85 29.28
CA ASN A 202 14.33 -2.35 30.44
C ASN A 202 13.45 -2.74 31.64
N GLY A 203 12.22 -3.21 31.36
CA GLY A 203 11.24 -3.61 32.36
C GLY A 203 10.38 -2.48 32.93
N THR A 204 10.66 -1.21 32.60
CA THR A 204 9.81 -0.07 32.93
C THR A 204 8.72 0.08 31.87
N ASP A 205 7.48 0.34 32.30
CA ASP A 205 6.35 0.57 31.42
C ASP A 205 6.43 1.91 30.71
N VAL A 206 6.10 1.91 29.42
CA VAL A 206 6.00 3.09 28.57
C VAL A 206 4.69 3.01 27.81
N LYS A 207 3.90 4.08 27.93
CA LYS A 207 2.63 4.19 27.22
C LYS A 207 2.87 4.64 25.79
N LEU A 208 2.32 3.89 24.85
CA LEU A 208 2.31 4.23 23.43
C LEU A 208 1.21 5.26 23.16
N GLU A 209 1.47 6.21 22.27
CA GLU A 209 0.46 7.20 21.85
C GLU A 209 -0.69 6.57 21.04
N ALA A 210 -0.38 5.49 20.32
CA ALA A 210 -1.35 4.65 19.63
C ALA A 210 -0.96 3.17 19.81
N PRO A 211 -1.92 2.24 19.85
CA PRO A 211 -1.62 0.82 19.96
C PRO A 211 -0.80 0.35 18.76
N SER A 212 0.17 -0.52 19.01
CA SER A 212 0.86 -1.21 17.92
C SER A 212 -0.08 -2.15 17.17
N GLN A 213 0.13 -2.33 15.87
CA GLN A 213 -0.77 -3.14 15.04
C GLN A 213 -0.02 -3.91 13.95
N ILE A 214 -0.68 -4.88 13.34
CA ILE A 214 -0.14 -5.62 12.19
C ILE A 214 -0.84 -5.14 10.92
N ILE A 215 -0.08 -4.55 10.01
CA ILE A 215 -0.53 -4.12 8.68
C ILE A 215 0.40 -4.74 7.65
N GLY A 216 -0.13 -5.35 6.59
CA GLY A 216 0.70 -5.95 5.54
C GLY A 216 1.70 -6.98 6.05
N ASN A 217 1.36 -7.72 7.12
CA ASN A 217 2.27 -8.66 7.81
C ASN A 217 3.53 -7.98 8.39
N ARG A 218 3.45 -6.69 8.73
CA ARG A 218 4.49 -5.93 9.44
C ARG A 218 3.92 -5.37 10.74
N THR A 219 4.72 -5.41 11.81
CA THR A 219 4.38 -4.76 13.08
C THR A 219 4.64 -3.27 12.95
N MET A 220 3.56 -2.50 12.99
CA MET A 220 3.54 -1.05 12.94
C MET A 220 3.51 -0.49 14.36
N VAL A 221 4.38 0.47 14.65
CA VAL A 221 4.43 1.15 15.96
C VAL A 221 4.43 2.66 15.78
N PRO A 222 3.94 3.43 16.77
CA PRO A 222 4.10 4.88 16.77
C PRO A 222 5.57 5.25 16.65
N LEU A 223 5.87 6.16 15.74
CA LEU A 223 7.21 6.62 15.48
C LEU A 223 7.91 7.17 16.75
N GLN A 224 7.19 7.94 17.57
CA GLN A 224 7.76 8.56 18.77
C GLN A 224 8.33 7.53 19.75
N PHE A 225 7.67 6.37 19.87
CA PHE A 225 8.14 5.28 20.72
C PHE A 225 9.54 4.78 20.32
N ILE A 226 9.89 4.84 19.05
CA ILE A 226 11.23 4.42 18.58
C ILE A 226 12.31 5.33 19.15
N GLY A 227 12.06 6.64 19.17
CA GLY A 227 12.99 7.61 19.73
C GLY A 227 13.23 7.36 21.22
N GLU A 228 12.14 7.16 21.97
CA GLU A 228 12.20 6.83 23.40
C GLU A 228 12.91 5.49 23.67
N ALA A 229 12.62 4.47 22.87
CA ALA A 229 13.13 3.12 23.04
C ALA A 229 14.64 2.99 22.80
N LEU A 230 15.18 3.75 21.84
CA LEU A 230 16.57 3.60 21.39
C LEU A 230 17.44 4.83 21.66
N GLY A 231 16.88 5.88 22.26
CA GLY A 231 17.60 7.13 22.55
C GLY A 231 17.86 7.99 21.32
N TYR A 232 17.03 7.87 20.28
CA TYR A 232 17.15 8.68 19.07
C TYR A 232 16.22 9.89 19.14
N LYS A 233 16.68 11.00 18.59
CA LYS A 233 15.82 12.14 18.28
C LYS A 233 15.01 11.84 17.03
N VAL A 234 13.71 12.13 17.09
CA VAL A 234 12.79 12.04 15.97
C VAL A 234 12.29 13.44 15.64
N GLU A 235 12.45 13.86 14.39
CA GLU A 235 11.96 15.13 13.88
C GLU A 235 11.09 14.93 12.65
N TRP A 236 10.02 15.72 12.52
CA TRP A 236 9.14 15.71 11.37
C TRP A 236 9.38 16.97 10.52
N ASP A 237 9.71 16.77 9.24
CA ASP A 237 9.74 17.80 8.22
C ASP A 237 8.41 17.84 7.47
N ASN A 238 7.56 18.79 7.87
CA ASN A 238 6.25 19.04 7.27
C ASN A 238 6.31 19.37 5.78
N ASN A 239 7.39 19.98 5.28
CA ASN A 239 7.45 20.41 3.88
C ASN A 239 7.68 19.23 2.94
N ASN A 240 8.37 18.20 3.44
CA ASN A 240 8.77 17.05 2.64
C ASN A 240 8.10 15.74 3.09
N ASN A 241 7.16 15.78 4.03
CA ASN A 241 6.55 14.60 4.67
C ASN A 241 7.59 13.58 5.10
N THR A 242 8.66 14.08 5.73
CA THR A 242 9.86 13.31 6.00
C THR A 242 10.13 13.23 7.49
N ILE A 243 10.33 12.02 7.98
CA ILE A 243 10.77 11.73 9.34
C ILE A 243 12.30 11.65 9.33
N ASN A 244 12.95 12.41 10.21
CA ASN A 244 14.38 12.31 10.48
C ASN A 244 14.61 11.63 11.82
N ILE A 245 15.39 10.55 11.83
CA ILE A 245 15.82 9.81 13.02
C ILE A 245 17.34 9.95 13.11
N CYS A 246 17.83 10.55 14.19
CA CYS A 246 19.26 10.79 14.42
C CYS A 246 19.63 10.68 15.91
N LEU A 247 20.90 10.39 16.18
CA LEU A 247 21.46 10.42 17.54
C LEU A 247 21.55 11.83 18.13
#